data_AF-A0A935DJ85-F1
#
_entry.id   AF-A0A935DJ85-F1
#
_cell.length_a   1.000
_cell.length_b   1.000
_cell.length_c   1.000
_cell.angle_alpha   90.00
_cell.angle_beta   90.00
_cell.angle_gamma   90.00
#
_symmetry.space_group_name_H-M   'P 1'
#
loop_
_entity.id
_entity.type
_entity.pdbx_description
1 polymer ?
#
loop_
_entity_poly.entity_id
_entity_poly.type
_entity_poly.pdbx_seq_one_letter_code
_entity_poly.pdbx_strand_id
1 'polypeptide(L)'
;MWLRSPRLRGARLAALAQPRPACAPGARGLTAPLAAGASIHCPRCGTNFDRSMSFCGVCGLPASEIVSAPVGTPDAAPSPVARVAASGAPVVAAALAVEGPVRVESRTDNFGAVAAQAGSQLVTILKDGSEGPVHRLGTAVTDLGRFEGNITLPDDPYLSPRHARIQKRGDRHYLRDLGSVNGIFYRIREPVDLVHGDVVLVGQQVLRLEILGDGEVSLGPVMHYGVMLFGTPEQPRLARLVQLTSEGIPRDVFHLYRDETVIGRESGDVVFTDDVFLSRRHVAFKLDRAQRRVQVRDLGSSNGTLVLFRGEREIADGDIFRIGHHLFRFDASPRSAVARSAQGSSAR
;
A
#
# COMPACT_ATOMS: atom_id res chain seq x y z
N MET A 1 -70.78 -22.34 52.71
CA MET A 1 -71.92 -22.29 51.75
C MET A 1 -71.37 -21.79 50.41
N TRP A 2 -71.66 -22.52 49.33
CA TRP A 2 -71.19 -22.35 47.94
C TRP A 2 -71.63 -21.01 47.31
N LEU A 3 -71.00 -20.45 46.25
CA LEU A 3 -71.03 -20.86 44.83
C LEU A 3 -69.96 -20.05 44.02
N ARG A 4 -69.01 -20.71 43.32
CA ARG A 4 -68.91 -21.08 41.87
C ARG A 4 -68.29 -20.04 40.90
N SER A 5 -67.33 -20.54 40.11
CA SER A 5 -66.47 -19.91 39.10
C SER A 5 -67.16 -19.55 37.76
N PRO A 6 -66.41 -18.92 36.82
CA PRO A 6 -66.05 -19.65 35.59
C PRO A 6 -64.57 -19.52 35.13
N ARG A 7 -64.17 -20.45 34.26
CA ARG A 7 -62.83 -20.64 33.62
C ARG A 7 -62.66 -19.78 32.37
N LEU A 8 -61.40 -19.54 31.94
CA LEU A 8 -60.85 -19.67 30.56
C LEU A 8 -59.35 -19.24 30.56
N ARG A 9 -58.40 -20.19 30.53
CA ARG A 9 -57.54 -20.66 29.41
C ARG A 9 -56.51 -19.63 28.87
N GLY A 10 -55.23 -20.01 29.01
CA GLY A 10 -54.06 -19.22 28.64
C GLY A 10 -53.69 -19.24 27.15
N ALA A 11 -52.89 -18.23 26.77
CA ALA A 11 -52.31 -18.09 25.45
C ALA A 11 -50.79 -18.34 25.51
N ARG A 12 -50.34 -19.30 24.69
CA ARG A 12 -48.94 -19.62 24.43
C ARG A 12 -48.38 -18.68 23.35
N LEU A 13 -47.10 -18.35 23.50
CA LEU A 13 -46.20 -17.77 22.50
C LEU A 13 -46.13 -18.63 21.23
N ALA A 14 -46.23 -18.01 20.06
CA ALA A 14 -46.00 -18.62 18.76
C ALA A 14 -44.82 -17.93 18.06
N ALA A 15 -43.79 -18.73 17.75
CA ALA A 15 -42.63 -18.37 16.95
C ALA A 15 -43.00 -18.35 15.45
N LEU A 16 -42.58 -17.30 14.73
CA LEU A 16 -42.73 -17.19 13.28
C LEU A 16 -41.48 -17.76 12.59
N ALA A 17 -41.62 -18.94 12.00
CA ALA A 17 -40.69 -19.53 11.04
C ALA A 17 -41.17 -19.22 9.62
N GLN A 18 -40.29 -18.71 8.76
CA GLN A 18 -40.59 -18.43 7.35
C GLN A 18 -40.35 -19.68 6.46
N PRO A 19 -41.12 -19.89 5.38
CA PRO A 19 -41.11 -21.12 4.59
C PRO A 19 -40.05 -21.14 3.48
N ARG A 20 -39.52 -22.34 3.22
CA ARG A 20 -38.72 -22.70 2.05
C ARG A 20 -39.62 -22.90 0.82
N PRO A 21 -39.24 -22.47 -0.39
CA PRO A 21 -39.95 -22.88 -1.60
C PRO A 21 -39.47 -24.24 -2.12
N ALA A 22 -40.44 -25.05 -2.51
CA ALA A 22 -40.33 -26.40 -3.04
C ALA A 22 -39.96 -26.43 -4.54
N CYS A 23 -39.50 -27.59 -4.99
CA CYS A 23 -39.01 -27.89 -6.33
C CYS A 23 -40.07 -28.62 -7.19
N ALA A 24 -39.92 -28.49 -8.52
CA ALA A 24 -40.45 -29.32 -9.64
C ALA A 24 -41.85 -28.98 -10.24
N PRO A 25 -42.21 -29.45 -11.47
CA PRO A 25 -41.43 -29.93 -12.64
C PRO A 25 -41.89 -29.31 -14.00
N GLY A 26 -41.18 -29.58 -15.12
CA GLY A 26 -41.74 -29.38 -16.47
C GLY A 26 -40.74 -29.34 -17.63
N ALA A 27 -40.74 -30.38 -18.45
CA ALA A 27 -39.79 -30.66 -19.53
C ALA A 27 -40.07 -29.91 -20.85
N ARG A 28 -39.02 -29.71 -21.68
CA ARG A 28 -38.91 -30.13 -23.11
C ARG A 28 -37.76 -29.42 -23.84
N GLY A 29 -37.08 -30.16 -24.71
CA GLY A 29 -36.54 -29.62 -25.96
C GLY A 29 -35.01 -29.66 -26.12
N LEU A 30 -34.49 -30.80 -26.58
CA LEU A 30 -33.21 -30.86 -27.30
C LEU A 30 -33.36 -30.10 -28.63
N THR A 31 -32.54 -29.07 -28.86
CA THR A 31 -32.22 -28.55 -30.20
C THR A 31 -30.76 -28.08 -30.25
N ALA A 32 -30.18 -28.23 -31.45
CA ALA A 32 -28.75 -28.19 -31.78
C ALA A 32 -28.17 -26.75 -31.87
N PRO A 33 -26.87 -26.57 -32.19
CA PRO A 33 -26.06 -25.43 -31.74
C PRO A 33 -26.35 -24.14 -32.50
N LEU A 34 -26.35 -23.02 -31.78
CA LEU A 34 -26.47 -21.68 -32.35
C LEU A 34 -25.14 -20.93 -32.25
N ALA A 35 -24.57 -20.71 -33.44
CA ALA A 35 -23.76 -19.57 -33.90
C ALA A 35 -22.73 -18.94 -32.93
N ALA A 36 -21.47 -18.92 -33.39
CA ALA A 36 -20.37 -18.17 -32.80
C ALA A 36 -20.79 -16.74 -32.40
N GLY A 37 -20.78 -16.49 -31.09
CA GLY A 37 -21.17 -15.22 -30.49
C GLY A 37 -20.25 -14.09 -30.94
N ALA A 38 -20.85 -12.96 -31.34
CA ALA A 38 -20.11 -11.74 -31.63
C ALA A 38 -19.34 -11.32 -30.36
N SER A 39 -18.01 -11.27 -30.45
CA SER A 39 -17.15 -10.81 -29.36
C SER A 39 -17.23 -9.29 -29.23
N ILE A 40 -17.32 -8.80 -27.99
CA ILE A 40 -17.28 -7.37 -27.66
C ILE A 40 -15.95 -7.05 -26.97
N HIS A 41 -15.32 -5.96 -27.38
CA HIS A 41 -14.13 -5.43 -26.75
C HIS A 41 -14.47 -4.59 -25.52
N CYS A 42 -13.92 -4.96 -24.36
CA CYS A 42 -14.10 -4.18 -23.15
C CYS A 42 -13.21 -2.92 -23.17
N PRO A 43 -13.78 -1.70 -23.12
CA PRO A 43 -12.97 -0.48 -23.13
C PRO A 43 -12.18 -0.25 -21.84
N ARG A 44 -12.51 -0.96 -20.75
CA ARG A 44 -11.87 -0.79 -19.44
C ARG A 44 -10.59 -1.61 -19.29
N CYS A 45 -10.59 -2.85 -19.77
CA CYS A 45 -9.45 -3.77 -19.60
C CYS A 45 -8.89 -4.33 -20.91
N GLY A 46 -9.50 -3.99 -22.06
CA GLY A 46 -9.07 -4.43 -23.38
C GLY A 46 -9.36 -5.90 -23.71
N THR A 47 -10.01 -6.64 -22.81
CA THR A 47 -10.34 -8.06 -23.03
C THR A 47 -11.58 -8.20 -23.91
N ASN A 48 -11.54 -9.11 -24.88
CA ASN A 48 -12.70 -9.48 -25.66
C ASN A 48 -13.50 -10.57 -24.94
N PHE A 49 -14.81 -10.40 -24.83
CA PHE A 49 -15.70 -11.38 -24.21
C PHE A 49 -16.98 -11.56 -25.02
N ASP A 50 -17.66 -12.68 -24.79
CA ASP A 50 -18.89 -13.02 -25.51
C ASP A 50 -20.02 -12.06 -25.10
N ARG A 51 -20.78 -11.54 -26.08
CA ARG A 51 -21.93 -10.65 -25.87
C ARG A 51 -23.04 -11.28 -25.00
N SER A 52 -23.05 -12.61 -24.85
CA SER A 52 -23.97 -13.32 -23.94
C SER A 52 -23.65 -13.14 -22.45
N MET A 53 -22.44 -12.69 -22.10
CA MET A 53 -22.08 -12.45 -20.69
C MET A 53 -22.59 -11.09 -20.21
N SER A 54 -23.23 -11.07 -19.03
CA SER A 54 -23.82 -9.85 -18.44
C SER A 54 -22.77 -8.83 -17.95
N PHE A 55 -21.53 -9.28 -17.75
CA PHE A 55 -20.40 -8.46 -17.32
C PHE A 55 -19.09 -9.02 -17.86
N CYS A 56 -18.06 -8.17 -17.95
CA CYS A 56 -16.71 -8.60 -18.26
C CYS A 56 -16.14 -9.46 -17.12
N GLY A 57 -15.76 -10.70 -17.40
CA GLY A 57 -15.22 -11.63 -16.39
C GLY A 57 -13.87 -11.22 -15.78
N VAL A 58 -13.17 -10.22 -16.35
CA VAL A 58 -11.87 -9.74 -15.85
C VAL A 58 -12.02 -8.50 -14.97
N CYS A 59 -12.79 -7.50 -15.41
CA CYS A 59 -12.87 -6.20 -14.72
C CYS A 59 -14.25 -5.87 -14.12
N GLY A 60 -15.25 -6.74 -14.34
CA GLY A 60 -16.60 -6.58 -13.78
C GLY A 60 -17.46 -5.50 -14.42
N LEU A 61 -17.03 -4.87 -15.53
CA LEU A 61 -17.84 -3.87 -16.23
C LEU A 61 -19.12 -4.52 -16.79
N PRO A 62 -20.32 -3.99 -16.51
CA PRO A 62 -21.56 -4.55 -17.03
C PRO A 62 -21.67 -4.31 -18.55
N ALA A 63 -22.14 -5.33 -19.28
CA ALA A 63 -22.23 -5.26 -20.73
C ALA A 63 -23.18 -4.16 -21.24
N SER A 64 -24.13 -3.73 -20.40
CA SER A 64 -25.09 -2.65 -20.68
C SER A 64 -24.44 -1.26 -20.80
N GLU A 65 -23.23 -1.07 -20.28
CA GLU A 65 -22.52 0.21 -20.35
C GLU A 65 -21.64 0.34 -21.62
N ILE A 66 -21.58 -0.71 -22.45
CA ILE A 66 -20.80 -0.72 -23.69
C ILE A 66 -21.70 -0.25 -24.84
N VAL A 67 -21.85 1.07 -24.99
CA VAL A 67 -22.55 1.68 -26.13
C VAL A 67 -21.69 1.53 -27.40
N SER A 68 -22.20 0.76 -28.37
CA SER A 68 -21.54 0.57 -29.66
C SER A 68 -21.66 1.84 -30.50
N ALA A 69 -20.55 2.54 -30.77
CA ALA A 69 -20.51 3.53 -31.85
C ALA A 69 -20.57 2.80 -33.22
N PRO A 70 -21.29 3.33 -34.23
CA PRO A 70 -21.35 2.68 -35.53
C PRO A 70 -20.00 2.75 -36.26
N VAL A 71 -19.60 1.60 -36.79
CA VAL A 71 -18.42 1.40 -37.63
C VAL A 71 -18.64 2.08 -38.98
N GLY A 72 -17.82 3.09 -39.30
CA GLY A 72 -17.67 3.60 -40.66
C GLY A 72 -16.88 2.60 -41.51
N THR A 73 -17.42 2.25 -42.67
CA THR A 73 -16.85 1.31 -43.64
C THR A 73 -15.56 1.82 -44.28
N PRO A 74 -14.59 0.94 -44.62
CA PRO A 74 -13.42 1.29 -45.41
C PRO A 74 -13.72 1.12 -46.90
N ASP A 75 -13.39 2.08 -47.75
CA ASP A 75 -13.02 1.75 -49.12
C ASP A 75 -12.23 2.85 -49.87
N ALA A 76 -11.33 2.34 -50.71
CA ALA A 76 -10.70 2.94 -51.89
C ALA A 76 -9.57 4.01 -51.74
N ALA A 77 -8.35 3.58 -52.08
CA ALA A 77 -7.40 4.39 -52.86
C ALA A 77 -7.66 4.11 -54.37
N PRO A 78 -7.41 5.05 -55.32
CA PRO A 78 -6.04 5.37 -55.75
C PRO A 78 -5.76 6.85 -56.21
N SER A 79 -4.46 7.13 -56.43
CA SER A 79 -3.68 8.32 -56.89
C SER A 79 -4.13 9.05 -58.19
N PRO A 80 -3.35 10.01 -58.82
CA PRO A 80 -2.39 11.06 -58.39
C PRO A 80 -2.72 12.48 -58.99
N VAL A 81 -1.86 13.53 -58.80
CA VAL A 81 -1.37 14.55 -59.80
C VAL A 81 -0.93 15.91 -59.18
N ALA A 82 0.26 16.38 -59.63
CA ALA A 82 0.86 17.75 -59.72
C ALA A 82 1.18 18.55 -58.43
N ARG A 83 2.46 18.83 -58.10
CA ARG A 83 3.47 19.80 -58.66
C ARG A 83 3.29 21.26 -58.22
N VAL A 84 4.30 21.82 -57.52
CA VAL A 84 5.07 23.09 -57.67
C VAL A 84 5.98 23.18 -56.41
N ALA A 85 7.31 23.01 -56.41
CA ALA A 85 8.46 23.70 -57.02
C ALA A 85 8.94 24.99 -56.30
N ALA A 86 10.13 24.91 -55.67
CA ALA A 86 11.23 25.90 -55.62
C ALA A 86 12.39 25.28 -54.80
N SER A 87 13.51 24.76 -55.35
CA SER A 87 14.70 25.40 -55.96
C SER A 87 15.30 26.54 -55.11
N GLY A 88 16.59 26.58 -54.74
CA GLY A 88 17.71 25.72 -55.13
C GLY A 88 19.00 25.99 -54.32
N ALA A 89 19.96 25.08 -54.52
CA ALA A 89 21.38 25.20 -54.15
C ALA A 89 22.16 25.93 -55.29
N PRO A 90 23.52 26.05 -55.34
CA PRO A 90 24.40 24.87 -55.40
C PRO A 90 25.91 24.99 -55.02
N VAL A 91 26.58 23.82 -55.06
CA VAL A 91 28.01 23.43 -55.32
C VAL A 91 29.18 24.05 -54.52
N VAL A 92 30.26 23.33 -54.15
CA VAL A 92 31.16 22.38 -54.87
C VAL A 92 31.87 21.47 -53.80
N ALA A 93 31.83 20.12 -53.83
CA ALA A 93 32.66 19.12 -54.53
C ALA A 93 34.19 19.12 -54.26
N ALA A 94 34.73 18.05 -53.66
CA ALA A 94 35.84 17.23 -54.20
C ALA A 94 36.23 16.07 -53.25
N ALA A 95 36.45 14.90 -53.84
CA ALA A 95 36.86 13.64 -53.21
C ALA A 95 38.38 13.42 -53.28
N LEU A 96 38.93 12.53 -52.44
CA LEU A 96 39.67 11.31 -52.83
C LEU A 96 40.50 10.76 -51.65
N ALA A 97 40.56 9.42 -51.59
CA ALA A 97 41.28 8.59 -50.62
C ALA A 97 42.76 8.35 -51.01
N VAL A 98 43.60 7.93 -50.05
CA VAL A 98 44.41 6.67 -50.04
C VAL A 98 45.43 6.65 -48.86
N GLU A 99 45.25 5.64 -48.00
CA GLU A 99 46.14 4.73 -47.23
C GLU A 99 47.53 5.12 -46.60
N GLY A 100 47.61 4.90 -45.27
CA GLY A 100 48.70 4.18 -44.56
C GLY A 100 49.72 5.00 -43.74
N PRO A 101 50.38 4.47 -42.67
CA PRO A 101 50.15 3.23 -41.91
C PRO A 101 49.88 3.43 -40.39
N VAL A 102 49.42 2.34 -39.78
CA VAL A 102 49.16 2.15 -38.34
C VAL A 102 50.47 2.14 -37.54
N ARG A 103 50.52 2.91 -36.45
CA ARG A 103 51.44 2.69 -35.33
C ARG A 103 50.65 2.67 -34.02
N VAL A 104 50.64 1.50 -33.40
CA VAL A 104 50.05 1.21 -32.10
C VAL A 104 50.94 1.83 -31.03
N GLU A 105 50.45 2.86 -30.35
CA GLU A 105 50.99 3.28 -29.06
C GLU A 105 49.87 3.32 -28.04
N SER A 106 49.92 2.32 -27.17
CA SER A 106 49.15 2.13 -25.95
C SER A 106 49.29 3.35 -25.04
N ARG A 107 48.33 4.26 -25.12
CA ARG A 107 48.04 5.21 -24.05
C ARG A 107 46.70 4.83 -23.47
N THR A 108 46.80 4.20 -22.30
CA THR A 108 45.75 3.90 -21.36
C THR A 108 44.62 4.91 -21.44
N ASP A 109 43.45 4.40 -21.80
CA ASP A 109 42.19 5.09 -21.74
C ASP A 109 42.10 5.77 -20.37
N ASN A 110 42.17 7.10 -20.38
CA ASN A 110 41.41 7.88 -19.42
C ASN A 110 39.95 7.55 -19.75
N PHE A 111 39.46 6.42 -19.22
CA PHE A 111 38.07 6.31 -18.82
C PHE A 111 37.89 7.48 -17.86
N GLY A 112 37.44 8.60 -18.44
CA GLY A 112 36.80 9.65 -17.68
C GLY A 112 35.78 8.92 -16.86
N ALA A 113 36.09 8.75 -15.58
CA ALA A 113 35.09 8.54 -14.57
C ALA A 113 34.10 9.67 -14.85
N VAL A 114 32.99 9.33 -15.49
CA VAL A 114 31.81 10.18 -15.50
C VAL A 114 31.60 10.42 -14.03
N ALA A 115 32.02 11.61 -13.57
CA ALA A 115 31.90 12.00 -12.18
C ALA A 115 30.47 11.65 -11.83
N ALA A 116 30.29 10.62 -11.00
CA ALA A 116 28.98 10.13 -10.66
C ALA A 116 28.28 11.35 -10.09
N GLN A 117 27.37 11.93 -10.89
CA GLN A 117 26.77 13.21 -10.55
C GLN A 117 26.20 13.03 -9.16
N ALA A 118 26.72 13.85 -8.23
CA ALA A 118 26.36 13.82 -6.82
C ALA A 118 24.88 14.16 -6.70
N GLY A 119 24.05 13.15 -6.83
CA GLY A 119 22.60 13.24 -6.86
C GLY A 119 22.05 12.28 -5.82
N SER A 120 21.07 12.76 -5.07
CA SER A 120 20.32 11.93 -4.14
C SER A 120 19.74 10.70 -4.84
N GLN A 121 19.62 9.60 -4.12
CA GLN A 121 19.14 8.33 -4.65
C GLN A 121 18.23 7.62 -3.64
N LEU A 122 17.35 6.78 -4.15
CA LEU A 122 16.62 5.81 -3.35
C LEU A 122 17.24 4.44 -3.54
N VAL A 123 17.60 3.79 -2.44
CA VAL A 123 18.07 2.42 -2.44
C VAL A 123 16.92 1.54 -1.95
N THR A 124 16.50 0.58 -2.77
CA THR A 124 15.52 -0.42 -2.35
C THR A 124 16.17 -1.34 -1.32
N ILE A 125 15.53 -1.60 -0.19
CA ILE A 125 15.96 -2.59 0.78
C ILE A 125 15.13 -3.86 0.57
N LEU A 126 15.80 -4.97 0.31
CA LEU A 126 15.18 -6.28 0.09
C LEU A 126 14.78 -6.93 1.42
N LYS A 127 13.96 -8.00 1.35
CA LYS A 127 13.44 -8.70 2.54
C LYS A 127 14.52 -9.32 3.42
N ASP A 128 15.66 -9.64 2.84
CA ASP A 128 16.84 -10.17 3.53
C ASP A 128 17.72 -9.06 4.15
N GLY A 129 17.32 -7.79 3.99
CA GLY A 129 18.06 -6.62 4.46
C GLY A 129 19.18 -6.15 3.53
N SER A 130 19.38 -6.81 2.38
CA SER A 130 20.37 -6.39 1.39
C SER A 130 19.91 -5.18 0.58
N GLU A 131 20.87 -4.47 0.00
CA GLU A 131 20.60 -3.36 -0.91
C GLU A 131 20.22 -3.90 -2.30
N GLY A 132 19.04 -3.51 -2.77
CA GLY A 132 18.49 -3.84 -4.07
C GLY A 132 18.68 -2.69 -5.08
N PRO A 133 17.76 -2.55 -6.05
CA PRO A 133 17.85 -1.52 -7.09
C PRO A 133 17.98 -0.10 -6.53
N VAL A 134 18.89 0.68 -7.15
CA VAL A 134 19.13 2.09 -6.84
C VAL A 134 18.43 2.97 -7.88
N HIS A 135 17.56 3.85 -7.41
CA HIS A 135 16.84 4.82 -8.24
C HIS A 135 17.40 6.21 -8.01
N ARG A 136 18.08 6.77 -9.02
CA ARG A 136 18.66 8.11 -8.94
C ARG A 136 17.58 9.18 -9.07
N LEU A 137 17.58 10.14 -8.14
CA LEU A 137 16.69 11.30 -8.16
C LEU A 137 17.38 12.42 -8.95
N GLY A 138 17.37 12.28 -10.28
CA GLY A 138 18.05 13.22 -11.19
C GLY A 138 17.28 14.52 -11.43
N THR A 139 16.03 14.59 -11.01
CA THR A 139 15.11 15.72 -11.26
C THR A 139 14.69 16.38 -9.95
N ALA A 140 14.26 17.65 -10.01
CA ALA A 140 13.73 18.35 -8.84
C ALA A 140 12.44 17.71 -8.28
N VAL A 141 11.71 16.98 -9.13
CA VAL A 141 10.50 16.24 -8.77
C VAL A 141 10.61 14.83 -9.33
N THR A 142 10.46 13.83 -8.49
CA THR A 142 10.45 12.41 -8.87
C THR A 142 9.18 11.76 -8.33
N ASP A 143 8.33 11.25 -9.22
CA ASP A 143 7.11 10.54 -8.87
C ASP A 143 7.37 9.03 -8.80
N LEU A 144 6.78 8.38 -7.79
CA LEU A 144 6.76 6.94 -7.60
C LEU A 144 5.34 6.40 -7.71
N GLY A 145 5.17 5.29 -8.39
CA GLY A 145 3.86 4.68 -8.57
C GLY A 145 3.94 3.26 -9.12
N ARG A 146 2.78 2.62 -9.26
CA ARG A 146 2.70 1.28 -9.84
C ARG A 146 3.07 1.31 -11.32
N PHE A 147 2.44 2.19 -12.09
CA PHE A 147 2.65 2.31 -13.54
C PHE A 147 2.73 3.75 -14.03
N GLU A 148 2.58 4.75 -13.16
CA GLU A 148 2.83 6.16 -13.49
C GLU A 148 3.98 6.72 -12.64
N GLY A 149 4.70 7.69 -13.21
CA GLY A 149 5.79 8.40 -12.54
C GLY A 149 7.16 8.12 -13.17
N ASN A 150 8.20 8.57 -12.49
CA ASN A 150 9.59 8.36 -12.90
C ASN A 150 10.12 7.00 -12.45
N ILE A 151 9.67 6.54 -11.27
CA ILE A 151 10.01 5.22 -10.71
C ILE A 151 8.72 4.40 -10.70
N THR A 152 8.64 3.39 -11.55
CA THR A 152 7.48 2.50 -11.67
C THR A 152 7.80 1.12 -11.14
N LEU A 153 6.83 0.54 -10.42
CA LEU A 153 6.93 -0.75 -9.76
C LEU A 153 5.66 -1.57 -10.10
N PRO A 154 5.58 -2.10 -11.33
CA PRO A 154 4.33 -2.64 -11.88
C PRO A 154 3.81 -3.89 -11.16
N ASP A 155 4.72 -4.66 -10.58
CA ASP A 155 4.45 -5.95 -9.95
C ASP A 155 3.79 -5.83 -8.56
N ASP A 156 3.76 -4.63 -7.97
CA ASP A 156 3.21 -4.43 -6.63
C ASP A 156 1.74 -3.95 -6.67
N PRO A 157 0.76 -4.80 -6.30
CA PRO A 157 -0.64 -4.43 -6.28
C PRO A 157 -1.02 -3.46 -5.16
N TYR A 158 -0.15 -3.24 -4.17
CA TYR A 158 -0.39 -2.32 -3.05
C TYR A 158 -0.01 -0.87 -3.38
N LEU A 159 0.54 -0.64 -4.58
CA LEU A 159 0.83 0.69 -5.09
C LEU A 159 -0.35 1.25 -5.87
N SER A 160 -0.55 2.56 -5.69
CA SER A 160 -1.48 3.33 -6.50
C SER A 160 -0.81 3.67 -7.83
N PRO A 161 -1.57 3.95 -8.91
CA PRO A 161 -1.01 4.30 -10.23
C PRO A 161 0.13 5.31 -10.12
N ARG A 162 -0.14 6.41 -9.41
CA ARG A 162 0.82 7.38 -8.89
C ARG A 162 0.61 7.47 -7.39
N HIS A 163 1.63 7.15 -6.60
CA HIS A 163 1.47 6.92 -5.16
C HIS A 163 2.16 8.01 -4.33
N ALA A 164 3.41 8.32 -4.65
CA ALA A 164 4.22 9.27 -3.89
C ALA A 164 5.00 10.20 -4.81
N ARG A 165 5.43 11.33 -4.27
CA ARG A 165 6.28 12.30 -4.94
C ARG A 165 7.40 12.72 -4.02
N ILE A 166 8.62 12.68 -4.51
CA ILE A 166 9.76 13.32 -3.86
C ILE A 166 10.02 14.65 -4.55
N GLN A 167 10.10 15.72 -3.77
CA GLN A 167 10.44 17.05 -4.26
C GLN A 167 11.70 17.55 -3.56
N LYS A 168 12.67 17.98 -4.35
CA LYS A 168 13.83 18.74 -3.87
C LYS A 168 13.45 20.22 -3.81
N ARG A 169 13.57 20.84 -2.62
CA ARG A 169 13.38 22.28 -2.41
C ARG A 169 14.62 22.83 -1.72
N GLY A 170 15.48 23.51 -2.49
CA GLY A 170 16.82 23.85 -2.04
C GLY A 170 17.64 22.58 -1.80
N ASP A 171 18.22 22.45 -0.61
CA ASP A 171 19.00 21.27 -0.21
C ASP A 171 18.17 20.19 0.50
N ARG A 172 16.89 20.47 0.77
CA ARG A 172 15.97 19.58 1.49
C ARG A 172 15.11 18.77 0.53
N HIS A 173 14.80 17.55 0.92
CA HIS A 173 13.93 16.65 0.16
C HIS A 173 12.64 16.41 0.94
N TYR A 174 11.53 16.40 0.22
CA TYR A 174 10.19 16.23 0.80
C TYR A 174 9.50 15.07 0.11
N LEU A 175 9.10 14.07 0.88
CA LEU A 175 8.26 12.96 0.45
C LEU A 175 6.79 13.32 0.69
N ARG A 176 6.00 13.27 -0.37
CA ARG A 176 4.58 13.60 -0.34
C ARG A 176 3.74 12.42 -0.83
N ASP A 177 2.76 12.04 -0.04
CA ASP A 177 1.69 11.13 -0.46
C ASP A 177 0.74 11.86 -1.43
N LEU A 178 0.45 11.23 -2.57
CA LEU A 178 -0.39 11.78 -3.63
C LEU A 178 -1.84 11.26 -3.54
N GLY A 179 -2.33 11.03 -2.33
CA GLY A 179 -3.67 10.49 -2.10
C GLY A 179 -3.75 9.00 -2.37
N SER A 180 -2.70 8.25 -2.01
CA SER A 180 -2.67 6.81 -2.19
C SER A 180 -3.66 6.10 -1.25
N VAL A 181 -4.02 4.86 -1.64
CA VAL A 181 -4.96 4.03 -0.86
C VAL A 181 -4.30 3.56 0.45
N ASN A 182 -3.11 2.96 0.34
CA ASN A 182 -2.39 2.37 1.47
C ASN A 182 -1.50 3.36 2.23
N GLY A 183 -1.26 4.55 1.67
CA GLY A 183 -0.40 5.57 2.25
C GLY A 183 1.08 5.18 2.28
N ILE A 184 1.88 6.07 2.89
CA ILE A 184 3.32 5.90 3.04
C ILE A 184 3.64 5.69 4.52
N PHE A 185 4.43 4.67 4.82
CA PHE A 185 4.90 4.40 6.18
C PHE A 185 6.36 4.85 6.31
N TYR A 186 6.70 5.65 7.31
CA TYR A 186 8.11 6.01 7.59
C TYR A 186 8.60 5.25 8.83
N ARG A 187 9.84 4.77 8.80
CA ARG A 187 10.46 4.11 9.96
C ARG A 187 10.86 5.17 10.99
N ILE A 188 10.39 5.02 12.22
CA ILE A 188 10.75 5.93 13.31
C ILE A 188 12.18 5.65 13.79
N ARG A 189 12.91 6.71 14.13
CA ARG A 189 14.25 6.63 14.76
C ARG A 189 14.23 7.09 16.22
N GLU A 190 13.34 8.01 16.52
CA GLU A 190 13.11 8.58 17.83
C GLU A 190 11.65 8.36 18.23
N PRO A 191 11.30 8.51 19.53
CA PRO A 191 9.91 8.44 19.95
C PRO A 191 9.04 9.46 19.22
N VAL A 192 7.86 9.03 18.77
CA VAL A 192 6.91 9.88 18.03
C VAL A 192 5.61 9.96 18.81
N ASP A 193 5.09 11.18 18.98
CA ASP A 193 3.76 11.40 19.52
C ASP A 193 2.71 11.05 18.46
N LEU A 194 1.81 10.15 18.82
CA LEU A 194 0.71 9.71 17.99
C LEU A 194 -0.57 10.46 18.34
N VAL A 195 -1.38 10.70 17.32
CA VAL A 195 -2.73 11.27 17.44
C VAL A 195 -3.79 10.22 17.13
N HIS A 196 -5.05 10.53 17.49
CA HIS A 196 -6.18 9.67 17.16
C HIS A 196 -6.23 9.40 15.65
N GLY A 197 -6.32 8.13 15.26
CA GLY A 197 -6.38 7.67 13.87
C GLY A 197 -5.02 7.31 13.27
N ASP A 198 -3.90 7.62 13.93
CA ASP A 198 -2.58 7.23 13.45
C ASP A 198 -2.45 5.71 13.39
N VAL A 199 -1.73 5.24 12.36
CA VAL A 199 -1.54 3.81 12.11
C VAL A 199 -0.07 3.48 12.22
N VAL A 200 0.24 2.44 12.99
CA VAL A 200 1.58 1.93 13.20
C VAL A 200 1.67 0.53 12.59
N LEU A 201 2.68 0.31 11.75
CA LEU A 201 3.04 -0.99 11.21
C LEU A 201 4.21 -1.56 12.03
N VAL A 202 4.02 -2.75 12.58
CA VAL A 202 4.98 -3.45 13.42
C VAL A 202 5.04 -4.92 12.98
N GLY A 203 6.13 -5.34 12.34
CA GLY A 203 6.16 -6.65 11.67
C GLY A 203 5.10 -6.70 10.56
N GLN A 204 4.13 -7.59 10.67
CA GLN A 204 2.94 -7.68 9.80
C GLN A 204 1.68 -7.05 10.44
N GLN A 205 1.78 -6.55 11.68
CA GLN A 205 0.64 -6.01 12.41
C GLN A 205 0.40 -4.55 12.05
N VAL A 206 -0.80 -4.24 11.57
CA VAL A 206 -1.27 -2.88 11.31
C VAL A 206 -2.15 -2.45 12.47
N LEU A 207 -1.67 -1.54 13.31
CA LEU A 207 -2.32 -1.11 14.54
C LEU A 207 -2.73 0.35 14.45
N ARG A 208 -4.03 0.63 14.48
CA ARG A 208 -4.57 2.00 14.51
C ARG A 208 -4.79 2.46 15.95
N LEU A 209 -4.27 3.61 16.30
CA LEU A 209 -4.52 4.25 17.58
C LEU A 209 -5.89 4.93 17.59
N GLU A 210 -6.69 4.63 18.60
CA GLU A 210 -7.92 5.35 18.90
C GLU A 210 -7.86 5.89 20.33
N ILE A 211 -7.83 7.21 20.46
CA ILE A 211 -7.99 7.89 21.76
C ILE A 211 -9.47 7.89 22.11
N LEU A 212 -9.83 7.35 23.29
CA LEU A 212 -11.21 7.27 23.76
C LEU A 212 -11.65 8.62 24.32
N GLY A 213 -12.89 9.02 24.03
CA GLY A 213 -13.53 10.23 24.56
C GLY A 213 -14.08 10.02 25.98
N ASP A 214 -14.38 11.10 26.70
CA ASP A 214 -14.74 11.06 28.13
C ASP A 214 -15.99 10.22 28.44
N GLY A 215 -16.91 10.10 27.47
CA GLY A 215 -18.11 9.27 27.60
C GLY A 215 -17.86 7.76 27.53
N GLU A 216 -16.70 7.31 27.05
CA GLU A 216 -16.32 5.88 27.02
C GLU A 216 -15.44 5.47 28.22
N VAL A 217 -15.03 6.43 29.06
CA VAL A 217 -13.99 6.23 30.08
C VAL A 217 -14.55 5.69 31.41
N SER A 218 -15.81 5.97 31.76
CA SER A 218 -16.48 5.22 32.85
C SER A 218 -18.00 5.43 32.91
N LEU A 219 -18.73 4.34 33.15
CA LEU A 219 -20.19 4.37 33.43
C LEU A 219 -20.52 4.12 34.91
N GLY A 220 -19.51 3.87 35.76
CA GLY A 220 -19.70 3.49 37.17
C GLY A 220 -20.31 2.09 37.35
N PRO A 221 -20.41 1.60 38.60
CA PRO A 221 -20.99 0.30 38.88
C PRO A 221 -22.49 0.27 38.58
N VAL A 222 -22.94 -0.83 37.97
CA VAL A 222 -24.37 -1.02 37.66
C VAL A 222 -25.15 -1.30 38.95
N MET A 223 -26.24 -0.55 39.14
CA MET A 223 -27.21 -0.79 40.20
C MET A 223 -28.35 -1.66 39.68
N HIS A 224 -28.67 -2.76 40.37
CA HIS A 224 -29.82 -3.59 40.08
C HIS A 224 -30.67 -3.76 41.34
N TYR A 225 -31.92 -3.27 41.31
CA TYR A 225 -32.83 -3.24 42.47
C TYR A 225 -32.21 -2.62 43.74
N GLY A 226 -31.41 -1.56 43.59
CA GLY A 226 -30.76 -0.90 44.72
C GLY A 226 -29.54 -1.63 45.29
N VAL A 227 -29.10 -2.72 44.66
CA VAL A 227 -27.87 -3.44 45.01
C VAL A 227 -26.81 -3.21 43.93
N MET A 228 -25.58 -2.90 44.36
CA MET A 228 -24.43 -2.85 43.44
C MET A 228 -24.10 -4.25 42.96
N LEU A 229 -24.02 -4.44 41.64
CA LEU A 229 -23.60 -5.71 41.08
C LEU A 229 -22.13 -5.97 41.41
N PHE A 230 -21.80 -7.20 41.83
CA PHE A 230 -20.41 -7.61 41.94
C PHE A 230 -19.76 -7.65 40.54
N GLY A 231 -18.60 -7.03 40.40
CA GLY A 231 -17.84 -7.01 39.16
C GLY A 231 -16.38 -6.60 39.38
N THR A 232 -15.51 -6.89 38.43
CA THR A 232 -14.14 -6.40 38.42
C THR A 232 -14.18 -4.86 38.28
N PRO A 233 -13.43 -4.10 39.10
CA PRO A 233 -13.38 -2.65 38.98
C PRO A 233 -12.98 -2.21 37.57
N GLU A 234 -13.66 -1.19 37.03
CA GLU A 234 -13.29 -0.61 35.74
C GLU A 234 -11.91 0.05 35.84
N GLN A 235 -11.03 -0.27 34.88
CA GLN A 235 -9.76 0.42 34.72
C GLN A 235 -9.92 1.52 33.66
N PRO A 236 -9.47 2.76 33.94
CA PRO A 236 -9.59 3.85 32.99
C PRO A 236 -8.75 3.54 31.75
N ARG A 237 -9.43 3.38 30.62
CA ARG A 237 -8.86 3.17 29.29
C ARG A 237 -8.89 4.50 28.54
N LEU A 238 -7.72 5.08 28.30
CA LEU A 238 -7.61 6.37 27.60
C LEU A 238 -7.42 6.21 26.10
N ALA A 239 -6.84 5.08 25.68
CA ALA A 239 -6.62 4.76 24.29
C ALA A 239 -6.76 3.25 24.05
N ARG A 240 -6.95 2.87 22.79
CA ARG A 240 -6.90 1.47 22.33
C ARG A 240 -6.17 1.39 20.99
N LEU A 241 -5.54 0.25 20.75
CA LEU A 241 -4.96 -0.12 19.47
C LEU A 241 -5.92 -1.10 18.80
N VAL A 242 -6.40 -0.73 17.62
CA VAL A 242 -7.27 -1.56 16.79
C VAL A 242 -6.42 -2.20 15.69
N GLN A 243 -6.39 -3.54 15.67
CA GLN A 243 -5.70 -4.29 14.64
C GLN A 243 -6.53 -4.30 13.35
N LEU A 244 -5.94 -3.83 12.25
CA LEU A 244 -6.58 -3.81 10.94
C LEU A 244 -6.14 -5.03 10.12
N THR A 245 -7.10 -5.74 9.54
CA THR A 245 -6.83 -6.82 8.58
C THR A 245 -6.63 -6.29 7.17
N SER A 246 -6.15 -7.14 6.27
CA SER A 246 -6.07 -6.84 4.83
C SER A 246 -7.44 -6.58 4.18
N GLU A 247 -8.53 -7.00 4.83
CA GLU A 247 -9.91 -6.73 4.39
C GLU A 247 -10.39 -5.34 4.84
N GLY A 248 -9.57 -4.59 5.59
CA GLY A 248 -9.92 -3.28 6.13
C GLY A 248 -10.84 -3.34 7.35
N ILE A 249 -11.02 -4.52 7.93
CA ILE A 249 -11.93 -4.75 9.06
C ILE A 249 -11.11 -4.80 10.36
N PRO A 250 -11.59 -4.20 11.46
CA PRO A 250 -11.04 -4.42 12.80
C PRO A 250 -11.08 -5.90 13.21
N ARG A 251 -9.96 -6.43 13.70
CA ARG A 251 -9.88 -7.79 14.27
C ARG A 251 -9.85 -7.73 15.79
N ASP A 252 -8.69 -7.43 16.35
CA ASP A 252 -8.46 -7.38 17.78
C ASP A 252 -8.36 -5.93 18.28
N VAL A 253 -8.73 -5.72 19.53
CA VAL A 253 -8.68 -4.42 20.21
C VAL A 253 -7.88 -4.54 21.50
N PHE A 254 -6.74 -3.86 21.55
CA PHE A 254 -5.85 -3.84 22.70
C PHE A 254 -5.99 -2.52 23.45
N HIS A 255 -6.54 -2.56 24.65
CA HIS A 255 -6.73 -1.36 25.47
C HIS A 255 -5.40 -0.93 26.11
N LEU A 256 -5.07 0.36 25.99
CA LEU A 256 -3.92 0.98 26.63
C LEU A 256 -4.35 1.55 27.98
N TYR A 257 -4.14 0.75 29.03
CA TYR A 257 -4.44 1.13 30.41
C TYR A 257 -3.18 1.32 31.26
N ARG A 258 -2.03 0.78 30.84
CA ARG A 258 -0.72 0.90 31.51
C ARG A 258 0.00 2.18 31.09
N ASP A 259 0.95 2.64 31.89
CA ASP A 259 1.81 3.79 31.53
C ASP A 259 2.70 3.47 30.32
N GLU A 260 3.14 2.22 30.22
CA GLU A 260 3.83 1.69 29.05
C GLU A 260 3.18 0.34 28.70
N THR A 261 2.81 0.17 27.43
CA THR A 261 2.32 -1.08 26.86
C THR A 261 3.32 -1.55 25.81
N VAL A 262 3.90 -2.72 26.02
CA VAL A 262 4.94 -3.29 25.14
C VAL A 262 4.34 -4.35 24.24
N ILE A 263 4.67 -4.28 22.95
CA ILE A 263 4.27 -5.26 21.95
C ILE A 263 5.52 -5.98 21.41
N GLY A 264 5.43 -7.31 21.28
CA GLY A 264 6.51 -8.14 20.77
C GLY A 264 6.05 -9.53 20.33
N ARG A 265 7.00 -10.33 19.85
CA ARG A 265 6.74 -11.73 19.42
C ARG A 265 6.76 -12.74 20.57
N GLU A 266 7.60 -12.49 21.58
CA GLU A 266 7.82 -13.44 22.70
C GLU A 266 7.61 -12.79 24.07
N SER A 267 7.78 -11.46 24.16
CA SER A 267 7.73 -10.73 25.42
C SER A 267 7.01 -9.39 25.24
N GLY A 268 6.25 -9.00 26.24
CA GLY A 268 5.46 -7.77 26.25
C GLY A 268 4.11 -7.97 26.92
N ASP A 269 3.30 -6.92 26.92
CA ASP A 269 1.91 -6.96 27.38
C ASP A 269 0.99 -7.51 26.28
N VAL A 270 1.32 -7.27 25.01
CA VAL A 270 0.66 -7.86 23.84
C VAL A 270 1.68 -8.66 23.05
N VAL A 271 1.38 -9.94 22.82
CA VAL A 271 2.30 -10.88 22.18
C VAL A 271 1.67 -11.47 20.93
N PHE A 272 2.36 -11.32 19.79
CA PHE A 272 1.98 -11.91 18.52
C PHE A 272 2.97 -13.02 18.16
N THR A 273 2.70 -14.23 18.65
CA THR A 273 3.62 -15.38 18.55
C THR A 273 3.90 -15.82 17.12
N ASP A 274 2.92 -15.67 16.24
CA ASP A 274 2.95 -16.20 14.86
C ASP A 274 3.67 -15.26 13.87
N ASP A 275 3.93 -14.01 14.28
CA ASP A 275 4.51 -13.01 13.39
C ASP A 275 6.04 -13.00 13.49
N VAL A 276 6.68 -13.75 12.61
CA VAL A 276 8.14 -13.87 12.52
C VAL A 276 8.86 -12.54 12.24
N PHE A 277 8.15 -11.52 11.72
CA PHE A 277 8.74 -10.21 11.46
C PHE A 277 8.77 -9.31 12.70
N LEU A 278 8.19 -9.76 13.81
CA LEU A 278 8.32 -9.09 15.09
C LEU A 278 9.56 -9.57 15.86
N SER A 279 10.31 -8.61 16.39
CA SER A 279 11.32 -8.87 17.43
C SER A 279 10.65 -9.33 18.73
N ARG A 280 11.41 -10.04 19.58
CA ARG A 280 10.93 -10.56 20.87
C ARG A 280 10.25 -9.51 21.72
N ARG A 281 10.85 -8.32 21.77
CA ARG A 281 10.32 -7.07 22.33
C ARG A 281 10.51 -6.01 21.23
N HIS A 282 9.45 -5.49 20.64
CA HIS A 282 9.55 -4.73 19.39
C HIS A 282 9.29 -3.23 19.59
N VAL A 283 8.15 -2.89 20.17
CA VAL A 283 7.69 -1.50 20.28
C VAL A 283 7.06 -1.27 21.65
N ALA A 284 7.18 -0.05 22.16
CA ALA A 284 6.50 0.42 23.36
C ALA A 284 5.58 1.59 23.02
N PHE A 285 4.37 1.54 23.56
CA PHE A 285 3.42 2.66 23.57
C PHE A 285 3.39 3.23 24.99
N LYS A 286 3.88 4.46 25.15
CA LYS A 286 3.85 5.18 26.42
C LYS A 286 2.62 6.08 26.45
N LEU A 287 1.81 5.93 27.48
CA LEU A 287 0.59 6.70 27.70
C LEU A 287 0.85 7.76 28.76
N ASP A 288 0.77 9.03 28.37
CA ASP A 288 0.67 10.16 29.30
C ASP A 288 -0.81 10.39 29.63
N ARG A 289 -1.21 9.97 30.84
CA ARG A 289 -2.60 10.11 31.29
C ARG A 289 -3.02 11.57 31.52
N ALA A 290 -2.08 12.43 31.93
CA ALA A 290 -2.39 13.83 32.22
C ALA A 290 -2.67 14.61 30.93
N GLN A 291 -1.91 14.31 29.87
CA GLN A 291 -2.05 14.99 28.59
C GLN A 291 -2.88 14.23 27.55
N ARG A 292 -3.31 12.99 27.86
CA ARG A 292 -3.96 12.05 26.92
C ARG A 292 -3.16 11.87 25.63
N ARG A 293 -1.83 11.84 25.76
CA ARG A 293 -0.91 11.62 24.64
C ARG A 293 -0.41 10.19 24.66
N VAL A 294 -0.30 9.59 23.48
CA VAL A 294 0.33 8.30 23.30
C VAL A 294 1.58 8.52 22.47
N GLN A 295 2.73 8.09 23.00
CA GLN A 295 4.00 8.14 22.30
C GLN A 295 4.42 6.72 21.93
N VAL A 296 4.84 6.51 20.69
CA VAL A 296 5.38 5.23 20.23
C VAL A 296 6.90 5.29 20.18
N ARG A 297 7.56 4.24 20.65
CA ARG A 297 9.01 4.09 20.65
C ARG A 297 9.40 2.69 20.19
N ASP A 298 10.28 2.63 19.20
CA ASP A 298 10.92 1.39 18.79
C ASP A 298 11.93 0.92 19.86
N LEU A 299 11.94 -0.37 20.17
CA LEU A 299 12.78 -0.96 21.21
C LEU A 299 14.04 -1.64 20.63
N GLY A 300 14.55 -1.14 19.51
CA GLY A 300 15.70 -1.72 18.82
C GLY A 300 15.31 -2.94 17.99
N SER A 301 14.15 -2.86 17.33
CA SER A 301 13.63 -3.95 16.53
C SER A 301 14.43 -4.11 15.22
N SER A 302 14.47 -5.33 14.70
CA SER A 302 15.19 -5.64 13.45
C SER A 302 14.52 -4.96 12.26
N ASN A 303 13.21 -5.16 12.11
CA ASN A 303 12.44 -4.65 10.96
C ASN A 303 11.98 -3.20 11.14
N GLY A 304 12.07 -2.66 12.36
CA GLY A 304 11.65 -1.31 12.67
C GLY A 304 10.16 -1.19 12.92
N THR A 305 9.82 -0.16 13.67
CA THR A 305 8.47 0.37 13.79
C THR A 305 8.25 1.43 12.72
N LEU A 306 7.18 1.30 11.92
CA LEU A 306 6.83 2.31 10.92
C LEU A 306 5.50 2.97 11.25
N VAL A 307 5.39 4.27 10.98
CA VAL A 307 4.17 5.06 11.22
C VAL A 307 3.65 5.56 9.88
N LEU A 308 2.35 5.41 9.66
CA LEU A 308 1.66 5.95 8.49
C LEU A 308 1.67 7.47 8.55
N PHE A 309 1.96 8.12 7.43
CA PHE A 309 1.69 9.54 7.28
C PHE A 309 0.95 9.80 5.97
N ARG A 310 0.15 10.87 5.98
CA ARG A 310 -0.52 11.43 4.81
C ARG A 310 -0.09 12.88 4.66
N GLY A 311 0.03 13.35 3.43
CA GLY A 311 0.55 14.68 3.13
C GLY A 311 2.06 14.66 2.88
N GLU A 312 2.77 15.68 3.38
CA GLU A 312 4.17 15.93 3.06
C GLU A 312 5.06 15.87 4.31
N ARG A 313 6.22 15.23 4.17
CA ARG A 313 7.22 15.07 5.23
C ARG A 313 8.60 15.28 4.65
N GLU A 314 9.45 15.99 5.37
CA GLU A 314 10.87 16.07 5.01
C GLU A 314 11.55 14.71 5.22
N ILE A 315 12.41 14.33 4.28
CA ILE A 315 13.27 13.15 4.37
C ILE A 315 14.74 13.58 4.37
N ALA A 316 15.52 12.99 5.28
CA ALA A 316 16.94 13.22 5.46
C ALA A 316 17.76 11.97 5.11
N ASP A 317 19.09 12.12 5.02
CA ASP A 317 19.99 11.01 4.69
C ASP A 317 19.79 9.78 5.60
N GLY A 318 19.73 8.62 4.96
CA GLY A 318 19.47 7.33 5.56
C GLY A 318 18.02 7.08 5.97
N ASP A 319 17.09 8.01 5.75
CA ASP A 319 15.69 7.81 6.18
C ASP A 319 15.08 6.64 5.44
N ILE A 320 14.32 5.83 6.16
CA ILE A 320 13.71 4.62 5.62
C ILE A 320 12.20 4.81 5.61
N PHE A 321 11.59 4.52 4.46
CA PHE A 321 10.15 4.55 4.30
C PHE A 321 9.68 3.39 3.42
N ARG A 322 8.41 3.02 3.57
CA ARG A 322 7.77 1.92 2.88
C ARG A 322 6.61 2.47 2.05
N ILE A 323 6.58 2.03 0.79
CA ILE A 323 5.52 2.33 -0.17
C ILE A 323 5.09 0.99 -0.78
N GLY A 324 3.83 0.61 -0.58
CA GLY A 324 3.37 -0.74 -0.90
C GLY A 324 4.18 -1.79 -0.14
N HIS A 325 4.77 -2.74 -0.87
CA HIS A 325 5.65 -3.77 -0.35
C HIS A 325 7.13 -3.41 -0.31
N HIS A 326 7.51 -2.29 -0.93
CA HIS A 326 8.90 -1.88 -1.08
C HIS A 326 9.35 -1.02 0.09
N LEU A 327 10.53 -1.32 0.61
CA LEU A 327 11.22 -0.51 1.60
C LEU A 327 12.31 0.28 0.87
N PHE A 328 12.37 1.60 1.07
CA PHE A 328 13.35 2.48 0.46
C PHE A 328 14.16 3.17 1.54
N ARG A 329 15.47 3.27 1.33
CA ARG A 329 16.36 4.20 2.03
C ARG A 329 16.64 5.38 1.12
N PHE A 330 16.50 6.60 1.65
CA PHE A 330 16.92 7.80 0.96
C PHE A 330 18.40 8.10 1.28
N ASP A 331 19.23 8.25 0.25
CA ASP A 331 20.60 8.71 0.37
C ASP A 331 20.71 10.09 -0.28
N ALA A 332 21.12 11.11 0.49
CA ALA A 332 21.25 12.48 0.02
C ALA A 332 22.44 12.67 -0.94
N SER A 333 23.46 11.83 -0.79
CA SER A 333 24.62 11.73 -1.68
C SER A 333 24.89 10.25 -1.96
N PRO A 334 25.30 9.87 -3.18
CA PRO A 334 25.60 8.49 -3.48
C PRO A 334 26.72 8.03 -2.55
N ARG A 335 26.40 7.13 -1.62
CA ARG A 335 27.41 6.44 -0.82
C ARG A 335 28.16 5.54 -1.80
N SER A 336 29.44 5.79 -2.01
CA SER A 336 30.31 4.81 -2.68
C SER A 336 30.12 3.51 -1.93
N ALA A 337 29.63 2.47 -2.60
CA ALA A 337 29.52 1.13 -2.05
C ALA A 337 30.93 0.62 -1.72
N VAL A 338 31.47 1.01 -0.56
CA VAL A 338 32.72 0.46 -0.04
C VAL A 338 32.34 -0.86 0.61
N ALA A 339 32.80 -1.93 -0.05
CA ALA A 339 32.68 -3.31 0.35
C ALA A 339 32.87 -3.50 1.86
N ARG A 340 31.85 -3.99 2.56
CA ARG A 340 32.06 -4.74 3.80
C ARG A 340 32.39 -6.18 3.45
N SER A 341 33.60 -6.38 2.94
CA SER A 341 34.21 -7.70 2.86
C SER A 341 35.20 -7.88 4.02
N ALA A 342 34.87 -8.81 4.91
CA ALA A 342 35.78 -9.58 5.76
C ALA A 342 36.79 -8.81 6.64
N GLN A 343 36.47 -8.69 7.93
CA GLN A 343 37.46 -8.96 8.98
C GLN A 343 37.09 -10.27 9.65
N GLY A 344 37.54 -11.37 9.04
CA GLY A 344 37.68 -12.64 9.72
C GLY A 344 39.01 -12.67 10.48
N SER A 345 38.96 -13.26 11.66
CA SER A 345 40.03 -14.08 12.24
C SER A 345 41.44 -13.46 12.35
N SER A 346 41.73 -12.85 13.50
CA SER A 346 43.09 -12.91 14.06
C SER A 346 43.09 -13.91 15.20
N ALA A 347 43.62 -15.10 14.90
CA ALA A 347 44.13 -16.02 15.90
C ALA A 347 45.24 -15.36 16.72
N ARG A 348 45.23 -15.59 18.03
CA ARG A 348 46.41 -15.96 18.81
C ARG A 348 46.00 -16.66 20.09
#